data_AF-A0A431MRZ9-F1
#
_entry.id   AF-A0A431MRZ9-F1
#
_cell.length_a   1.000
_cell.length_b   1.000
_cell.length_c   1.000
_cell.angle_alpha   90.00
_cell.angle_beta   90.00
_cell.angle_gamma   90.00
#
_symmetry.space_group_name_H-M   'P 1'
#
loop_
_entity.id
_entity.type
_entity.pdbx_description
1 polymer ?
#
loop_
_entity_poly.entity_id
_entity_poly.type
_entity_poly.pdbx_seq_one_letter_code
_entity_poly.pdbx_strand_id
1 'polypeptide(L)' 'MAYLQANDKYVNVFMEDGQKYLTDQTLTALQEKLPEPFLRFQKSFIINKHKIKEVHKHFNGLCVNP' A
#
# COMPACT_ATOMS: atom_id res chain seq x y z
N MET A 1 -10.89 0.00 5.57
CA MET A 1 -9.45 0.29 5.41
C MET A 1 -9.14 0.29 3.92
N ALA A 2 -8.52 1.37 3.44
CA ALA A 2 -8.24 1.58 2.03
C ALA A 2 -6.93 0.89 1.59
N TYR A 3 -5.81 1.22 2.22
CA TYR A 3 -4.49 0.65 1.90
C TYR A 3 -3.50 0.80 3.05
N LEU A 4 -2.40 0.05 2.97
CA LEU A 4 -1.26 0.15 3.87
C LEU A 4 0.02 0.45 3.08
N GLN A 5 0.90 1.22 3.69
CA GLN A 5 2.18 1.62 3.12
C GLN A 5 3.29 1.44 4.15
N ALA A 6 4.35 0.71 3.79
CA ALA A 6 5.58 0.70 4.58
C ALA A 6 6.27 2.07 4.48
N ASN A 7 6.61 2.63 5.63
CA ASN A 7 7.36 3.86 5.80
C ASN A 7 8.48 3.61 6.82
N ASP A 8 9.65 3.29 6.29
CA ASP A 8 10.85 2.95 7.04
C ASP A 8 10.59 1.86 8.09
N LYS A 9 10.53 2.23 9.38
CA LYS A 9 10.34 1.30 10.51
C LYS A 9 8.88 0.99 10.83
N TYR A 10 7.94 1.69 10.20
CA TYR A 10 6.51 1.59 10.52
C TYR A 10 5.68 1.34 9.27
N VAL A 11 4.44 0.92 9.48
CA VAL A 11 3.42 0.83 8.45
C VAL A 11 2.34 1.87 8.73
N ASN A 12 2.10 2.72 7.74
CA ASN A 12 0.95 3.61 7.72
C ASN A 12 -0.27 2.83 7.27
N VAL A 13 -1.38 3.01 7.98
CA VAL A 13 -2.66 2.39 7.68
C VAL A 13 -3.65 3.50 7.35
N PHE A 14 -4.15 3.50 6.11
CA PHE A 14 -5.05 4.54 5.61
C PHE A 14 -6.49 4.04 5.61
N MET A 15 -7.35 4.74 6.33
CA MET A 15 -8.78 4.48 6.38
C MET A 15 -9.52 5.22 5.26
N GLU A 16 -10.76 4.79 5.02
CA GLU A 16 -11.61 5.34 3.96
C GLU A 16 -12.18 6.71 4.29
N ASP A 17 -12.27 7.02 5.58
CA ASP A 17 -12.71 8.31 6.14
C ASP A 17 -11.58 9.35 6.22
N GLY A 18 -10.39 9.01 5.71
CA GLY A 18 -9.20 9.86 5.76
C GLY A 18 -8.37 9.73 7.03
N GLN A 19 -8.79 8.91 8.00
CA GLN A 19 -7.97 8.65 9.19
C GLN A 19 -6.71 7.87 8.83
N LYS A 20 -5.64 8.16 9.56
CA LYS A 20 -4.34 7.52 9.38
C LYS A 20 -3.84 6.97 10.71
N TYR A 21 -3.46 5.70 10.72
CA TYR A 21 -2.88 5.02 11.87
C TYR A 21 -1.46 4.55 11.56
N LEU A 22 -0.69 4.30 12.61
CA LEU A 22 0.68 3.78 12.52
C LEU A 22 0.78 2.47 13.30
N THR A 23 1.48 1.49 12.73
CA THR A 23 1.87 0.26 13.44
C THR A 23 3.33 -0.05 13.20
N ASP A 24 3.97 -0.66 14.19
CA ASP A 24 5.31 -1.25 14.14
C ASP A 24 5.33 -2.66 13.52
N GLN A 25 4.15 -3.23 13.24
CA GLN A 25 4.04 -4.50 12.54
C GLN A 25 4.49 -4.36 11.08
N THR A 26 5.19 -5.38 10.58
CA THR A 26 5.62 -5.42 9.19
C THR A 26 4.45 -5.69 8.24
N LEU A 27 4.57 -5.26 6.98
CA LEU A 27 3.59 -5.61 5.94
C LEU A 27 3.41 -7.12 5.79
N THR A 28 4.46 -7.92 5.97
CA THR A 28 4.36 -9.39 5.88
C THR A 28 3.47 -9.94 6.99
N ALA A 29 3.69 -9.53 8.24
CA ALA A 29 2.85 -9.94 9.36
C ALA A 29 1.39 -9.47 9.22
N LEU A 30 1.18 -8.30 8.62
CA LEU A 30 -0.16 -7.78 8.34
C LEU A 30 -0.83 -8.55 7.19
N GLN A 31 -0.10 -8.94 6.15
CA GLN A 31 -0.63 -9.72 5.02
C GLN A 31 -1.17 -11.09 5.46
N GLU A 32 -0.54 -11.74 6.43
CA GLU A 32 -1.02 -13.01 6.98
C GLU A 32 -2.36 -12.85 7.72
N LYS A 33 -2.58 -11.68 8.33
CA LYS A 33 -3.80 -11.34 9.07
C LYS A 33 -4.91 -10.74 8.20
N LEU A 34 -4.54 -10.25 7.02
CA LEU A 34 -5.44 -9.58 6.07
C LEU A 34 -5.64 -10.50 4.86
N PRO A 35 -6.63 -11.41 4.92
CA PRO A 35 -7.00 -12.25 3.78
C PRO A 35 -7.62 -11.41 2.65
N GLU A 36 -8.17 -12.05 1.62
CA GLU A 36 -8.90 -11.34 0.58
C GLU A 36 -9.93 -10.35 1.17
N PRO A 37 -10.08 -9.14 0.61
CA PRO A 37 -9.59 -8.68 -0.70
C PRO A 37 -8.22 -7.98 -0.67
N PHE A 38 -7.40 -8.16 0.37
CA PHE A 38 -6.12 -7.47 0.50
C PHE A 38 -5.01 -8.13 -0.33
N LEU A 39 -4.40 -7.35 -1.23
CA LEU A 39 -3.32 -7.79 -2.10
C LEU A 39 -2.06 -6.95 -1.88
N ARG A 40 -0.93 -7.63 -1.74
CA ARG A 40 0.38 -6.99 -1.80
C ARG A 40 0.80 -6.79 -3.26
N PHE A 41 0.44 -5.64 -3.84
CA PHE A 41 0.75 -5.31 -5.23
C PHE A 41 2.19 -4.82 -5.44
N GLN A 42 2.79 -4.17 -4.44
CA GLN A 42 4.20 -3.71 -4.45
C GLN A 42 4.89 -4.07 -3.12
N LYS A 43 6.23 -4.10 -3.10
CA LYS A 43 7.00 -4.45 -1.89
C LYS A 43 6.61 -3.61 -0.67
N SER A 44 6.27 -2.33 -0.90
CA SER A 44 5.93 -1.36 0.15
C SER A 44 4.44 -1.09 0.31
N PHE A 45 3.54 -1.82 -0.38
CA PHE A 45 2.10 -1.54 -0.35
C PHE A 45 1.24 -2.79 -0.26
N ILE A 46 0.21 -2.74 0.57
CA ILE A 46 -0.93 -3.67 0.58
C ILE A 46 -2.18 -2.85 0.26
N ILE A 47 -2.95 -3.28 -0.74
CA ILE A 47 -4.14 -2.56 -1.20
C ILE A 47 -5.39 -3.41 -0.99
N ASN A 48 -6.50 -2.77 -0.67
CA ASN A 48 -7.81 -3.41 -0.69
C ASN A 48 -8.38 -3.35 -2.12
N LYS A 49 -8.52 -4.50 -2.80
CA LYS A 49 -9.00 -4.55 -4.19
C LYS A 49 -10.36 -3.87 -4.39
N HIS A 50 -11.25 -3.91 -3.39
CA HIS A 50 -12.57 -3.31 -3.48
C HIS A 50 -12.59 -1.79 -3.33
N LYS A 51 -11.45 -1.19 -2.93
CA LYS A 51 -11.34 0.25 -2.65
C LYS A 51 -10.41 0.97 -3.63
N ILE A 52 -9.92 0.27 -4.65
CA ILE A 52 -9.17 0.86 -5.76
C ILE A 52 -10.17 1.62 -6.65
N LYS A 53 -10.12 2.95 -6.63
CA LYS A 53 -10.93 3.78 -7.55
C LYS A 53 -10.26 3.93 -8.92
N GLU A 54 -8.94 4.16 -8.94
CA GLU A 54 -8.14 4.28 -10.16
C GLU A 54 -6.72 3.76 -9.94
N VAL A 55 -6.12 3.19 -10.99
CA VAL A 55 -4.71 2.76 -11.00
C VAL A 55 -3.98 3.53 -12.09
N HIS A 56 -3.08 4.43 -11.70
CA HIS A 56 -2.23 5.19 -12.62
C HIS A 56 -0.88 4.50 -12.76
N LYS A 57 -0.54 4.01 -13.95
CA LYS A 57 0.82 3.53 -14.26
C LYS A 57 1.73 4.73 -14.46
N HIS A 58 2.44 5.16 -13.42
CA HIS A 58 3.60 6.04 -13.62
C HIS A 58 4.79 5.22 -14.12
N PHE A 59 5.18 5.49 -15.36
CA PHE A 59 6.40 4.97 -15.98
C PHE A 59 7.53 5.96 -15.67
N ASN A 60 8.40 5.64 -14.71
CA ASN A 60 9.65 6.39 -14.53
C ASN A 60 10.66 5.91 -15.58
N GLY A 61 10.37 6.19 -16.85
CA GLY A 61 11.36 6.12 -17.92
C GLY A 61 12.22 7.37 -17.84
N LEU A 62 13.40 7.27 -17.22
CA LEU A 62 14.47 8.23 -17.47
C LEU A 62 14.85 8.09 -18.96
N CYS A 63 14.22 8.88 -19.82
CA CYS A 63 14.82 9.20 -21.11
C CYS A 63 16.06 10.04 -20.81
N VAL A 64 17.22 9.37 -20.73
CA VAL A 64 18.51 10.02 -20.93
C VAL A 64 18.48 10.60 -22.34
N ASN A 65 18.23 11.91 -22.43
CA ASN A 65 18.43 12.67 -23.65
C ASN A 65 19.96 12.83 -23.90
N PRO A 66 20.38 12.88 -25.17
CA PRO A 66 21.66 12.35 -25.68
C PRO A 66 22.93 13.05 -25.21
#